data_AF-Q5BYC3-F1
#
_entry.id   AF-Q5BYC3-F1
#
_cell.length_a   1.000
_cell.length_b   1.000
_cell.length_c   1.000
_cell.angle_alpha   90.00
_cell.angle_beta   90.00
_cell.angle_gamma   90.00
#
_symmetry.space_group_name_H-M   'P 1'
#
loop_
_entity.id
_entity.type
_entity.pdbx_description
1 polymer ?
#
loop_
_entity_poly.entity_id
_entity_poly.type
_entity_poly.pdbx_seq_one_letter_code
_entity_poly.pdbx_strand_id
1 'polypeptide(L)'
;TNSLPDNIRVMRIEERLSALGNTMACNDYVALVHPDLDKETAELVSDVLNVDVFRGVVANQSLVGTYCVLTNQGGLVHPRVTVDELDQLSSLLQLPLTAGTVNRGSPLIAAGLVVNDWAGFCGLETTSTEIQVIESIFKLDGEMNIPVVGSAHDALVESLS
;
A
#
# COMPACT_ATOMS: atom_id res chain seq x y z
N THR A 1 -21.83 2.35 19.30
CA THR A 1 -20.82 1.43 19.85
C THR A 1 -19.50 1.83 19.26
N ASN A 2 -18.48 2.14 20.07
CA ASN A 2 -17.16 2.51 19.53
C ASN A 2 -16.53 1.27 18.88
N SER A 3 -16.18 1.38 17.59
CA SER A 3 -15.63 0.26 16.80
C SER A 3 -14.10 0.18 16.85
N LEU A 4 -13.43 1.22 17.37
CA LEU A 4 -11.98 1.31 17.44
C LEU A 4 -11.48 0.95 18.84
N PRO A 5 -10.33 0.26 18.96
CA PRO A 5 -9.63 0.06 20.23
C PRO A 5 -9.25 1.39 20.91
N ASP A 6 -9.16 1.40 22.24
CA ASP A 6 -8.90 2.61 23.04
C ASP A 6 -7.50 3.21 22.82
N ASN A 7 -6.56 2.44 22.27
CA ASN A 7 -5.21 2.90 21.96
C ASN A 7 -5.09 3.64 20.61
N ILE A 8 -6.17 3.67 19.81
CA ILE A 8 -6.16 4.37 18.52
C ILE A 8 -6.53 5.84 18.73
N ARG A 9 -5.60 6.73 18.36
CA ARG A 9 -5.82 8.18 18.36
C ARG A 9 -6.56 8.58 17.09
N VAL A 10 -7.66 9.30 17.24
CA VAL A 10 -8.47 9.81 16.12
C VAL A 10 -8.43 11.33 16.14
N MET A 11 -8.02 11.93 15.03
CA MET A 11 -7.92 13.38 14.86
C MET A 11 -8.64 13.80 13.58
N ARG A 12 -9.40 14.89 13.65
CA ARG A 12 -9.95 15.54 12.46
C ARG A 12 -8.92 16.50 11.90
N ILE A 13 -8.64 16.38 10.61
CA ILE A 13 -7.77 17.27 9.85
C ILE A 13 -8.63 18.06 8.88
N GLU A 14 -8.44 19.37 8.79
CA GLU A 14 -9.08 20.22 7.79
C GLU A 14 -8.12 20.48 6.63
N GLU A 15 -8.17 19.61 5.63
CA GLU A 15 -7.31 19.71 4.43
C GLU A 15 -8.15 20.09 3.20
N ARG A 16 -7.60 20.93 2.32
CA ARG A 16 -8.31 21.48 1.14
C ARG A 16 -7.73 21.01 -0.19
N LEU A 17 -6.55 20.39 -0.20
CA LEU A 17 -5.88 19.91 -1.42
C LEU A 17 -6.63 18.76 -2.10
N SER A 18 -6.84 17.66 -1.38
CA SER A 18 -7.50 16.44 -1.87
C SER A 18 -7.89 15.55 -0.67
N ALA A 19 -8.47 14.38 -0.93
CA ALA A 19 -8.75 13.40 0.11
C ALA A 19 -7.44 12.93 0.76
N LEU A 20 -7.43 12.80 2.09
CA LEU A 20 -6.24 12.41 2.87
C LEU A 20 -5.61 11.09 2.39
N GLY A 21 -6.44 10.12 2.00
CA GLY A 21 -5.96 8.83 1.47
C GLY A 21 -5.26 8.93 0.10
N ASN A 22 -5.47 10.01 -0.66
CA ASN A 22 -4.77 10.24 -1.92
C ASN A 22 -3.45 10.99 -1.71
N THR A 23 -3.38 11.82 -0.67
CA THR A 23 -2.24 12.71 -0.42
C THR A 23 -1.21 12.11 0.51
N MET A 24 -1.49 10.97 1.15
CA MET A 24 -0.61 10.34 2.12
C MET A 24 -0.56 8.82 1.96
N ALA A 25 0.64 8.26 2.06
CA ALA A 25 0.90 6.83 2.22
C ALA A 25 1.78 6.65 3.45
N CYS A 26 1.39 5.79 4.39
CA CYS A 26 2.10 5.63 5.65
C CYS A 26 2.20 4.16 6.06
N ASN A 27 3.22 3.85 6.85
CA ASN A 27 3.33 2.64 7.66
C ASN A 27 3.52 3.04 9.14
N ASP A 28 4.02 2.13 9.97
CA ASP A 28 4.16 2.38 11.42
C ASP A 28 5.39 3.23 11.80
N TYR A 29 6.26 3.57 10.84
CA TYR A 29 7.52 4.29 11.09
C TYR A 29 7.66 5.58 10.27
N VAL A 30 7.15 5.57 9.04
CA VAL A 30 7.32 6.65 8.06
C VAL A 30 6.00 6.96 7.34
N ALA A 31 5.82 8.22 6.97
CA ALA A 31 4.72 8.65 6.13
C ALA A 31 5.25 9.49 4.96
N LEU A 32 4.91 9.10 3.74
CA LEU A 32 5.14 9.88 2.54
C LEU A 32 3.88 10.73 2.27
N VAL A 33 4.06 12.04 2.16
CA VAL A 33 2.95 12.99 1.96
C VAL A 33 3.17 13.90 0.76
N HIS A 34 2.07 14.48 0.28
CA HIS A 34 2.06 15.46 -0.80
C HIS A 34 3.03 16.63 -0.52
N PRO A 35 3.83 17.09 -1.49
CA PRO A 35 4.85 18.12 -1.27
C PRO A 35 4.26 19.45 -0.79
N ASP A 36 3.11 19.83 -1.32
CA ASP A 36 2.40 21.07 -0.97
C ASP A 36 1.50 20.95 0.28
N LEU A 37 1.60 19.85 1.05
CA LEU A 37 0.81 19.71 2.28
C LEU A 37 1.20 20.79 3.30
N ASP A 38 0.20 21.40 3.93
CA ASP A 38 0.41 22.44 4.94
C ASP A 38 1.29 21.91 6.08
N LYS A 39 2.18 22.77 6.58
CA LYS A 39 3.13 22.39 7.64
C LYS A 39 2.42 21.96 8.93
N GLU A 40 1.35 22.66 9.29
CA GLU A 40 0.51 22.31 10.43
C GLU A 40 -0.12 20.93 10.26
N THR A 41 -0.66 20.61 9.07
CA THR A 41 -1.19 19.28 8.77
C THR A 41 -0.12 18.19 8.86
N ALA A 42 1.08 18.45 8.33
CA ALA A 42 2.20 17.48 8.41
C ALA A 42 2.67 17.23 9.86
N GLU A 43 2.73 18.27 10.68
CA GLU A 43 3.06 18.16 12.12
C GLU A 43 1.97 17.37 12.86
N LEU A 44 0.69 17.63 12.58
CA LEU A 44 -0.42 16.85 13.16
C LEU A 44 -0.34 15.37 12.78
N VAL A 45 -0.02 15.06 11.53
CA VAL A 45 0.14 13.67 11.06
C VAL A 45 1.29 12.98 11.80
N SER A 46 2.43 13.67 11.92
CA SER A 46 3.59 13.20 12.69
C SER A 46 3.22 12.90 14.15
N ASP A 47 2.53 13.82 14.81
CA ASP A 47 2.18 13.69 16.23
C ASP A 47 1.14 12.60 16.50
N VAL A 48 0.12 12.49 15.62
CA VAL A 48 -1.00 11.55 15.78
C VAL A 48 -0.57 10.12 15.43
N LEU A 49 0.14 9.94 14.32
CA LEU A 49 0.61 8.62 13.87
C LEU A 49 1.92 8.21 14.54
N ASN A 50 2.69 9.17 15.08
CA ASN A 50 4.02 8.95 15.66
C ASN A 50 5.02 8.35 14.64
N VAL A 51 5.10 8.99 13.47
CA VAL A 51 5.91 8.55 12.32
C VAL A 51 6.69 9.72 11.72
N ASP A 52 7.82 9.42 11.08
CA ASP A 52 8.60 10.43 10.36
C ASP A 52 7.91 10.81 9.05
N VAL A 53 7.55 12.08 8.91
CA VAL A 53 6.82 12.59 7.74
C VAL A 53 7.80 13.14 6.69
N PHE A 54 7.79 12.53 5.51
CA PHE A 54 8.56 12.94 4.35
C PHE A 54 7.66 13.50 3.25
N ARG A 55 8.08 14.61 2.66
CA ARG A 55 7.40 15.22 1.52
C ARG A 55 8.06 14.75 0.24
N GLY A 56 7.29 14.20 -0.69
CA GLY A 56 7.86 13.67 -1.92
C GLY A 56 6.83 13.48 -3.02
N VAL A 57 7.32 13.08 -4.19
CA VAL A 57 6.53 12.71 -5.36
C VAL A 57 6.92 11.30 -5.78
N VAL A 58 6.00 10.60 -6.45
CA VAL A 58 6.25 9.26 -6.98
C VAL A 58 5.94 9.29 -8.47
N ALA A 59 6.94 9.03 -9.32
CA ALA A 59 6.82 9.03 -10.77
C ALA A 59 6.22 10.34 -11.34
N ASN A 60 6.70 11.49 -10.85
CA ASN A 60 6.17 12.83 -11.14
C ASN A 60 4.70 13.06 -10.77
N GLN A 61 4.15 12.25 -9.86
CA GLN A 61 2.81 12.43 -9.30
C GLN A 61 2.89 12.86 -7.83
N SER A 62 2.14 13.91 -7.50
CA SER A 62 2.08 14.44 -6.12
C SER A 62 1.11 13.66 -5.22
N LEU A 63 0.18 12.90 -5.81
CA LEU A 63 -0.79 12.07 -5.08
C LEU A 63 -0.18 10.74 -4.64
N VAL A 64 0.77 10.82 -3.71
CA VAL A 64 1.55 9.66 -3.25
C VAL A 64 0.67 8.53 -2.72
N GLY A 65 -0.43 8.84 -2.02
CA GLY A 65 -1.37 7.85 -1.49
C GLY A 65 -2.18 7.10 -2.56
N THR A 66 -2.27 7.62 -3.78
CA THR A 66 -2.91 6.91 -4.91
C THR A 66 -1.96 5.95 -5.61
N TYR A 67 -0.68 6.35 -5.70
CA TYR A 67 0.33 5.71 -6.55
C TYR A 67 1.34 4.87 -5.79
N CYS A 68 1.26 4.83 -4.47
CA CYS A 68 2.16 4.10 -3.58
C CYS A 68 1.35 3.39 -2.49
N VAL A 69 1.75 2.17 -2.16
CA VAL A 69 1.25 1.43 -1.00
C VAL A 69 2.45 0.96 -0.20
N LEU A 70 2.45 1.25 1.10
CA LEU A 70 3.55 0.98 2.03
C LEU A 70 3.10 0.05 3.14
N THR A 71 4.03 -0.78 3.61
CA THR A 71 3.93 -1.59 4.83
C THR A 71 5.23 -1.49 5.62
N ASN A 72 5.36 -2.22 6.71
CA ASN A 72 6.63 -2.29 7.44
C ASN A 72 7.66 -3.21 6.76
N GLN A 73 7.24 -4.05 5.80
CA GLN A 73 8.11 -5.00 5.12
C GLN A 73 8.64 -4.49 3.78
N GLY A 74 7.85 -3.67 3.09
CA GLY A 74 8.18 -3.14 1.77
C GLY A 74 7.08 -2.24 1.21
N GLY A 75 7.27 -1.79 -0.02
CA GLY A 75 6.33 -0.91 -0.71
C GLY A 75 6.23 -1.16 -2.21
N LEU A 76 5.03 -0.97 -2.75
CA LEU A 76 4.75 -1.03 -4.18
C LEU A 76 4.45 0.36 -4.71
N VAL A 77 5.18 0.78 -5.74
CA VAL A 77 5.08 2.11 -6.34
C VAL A 77 4.68 2.04 -7.81
N HIS A 78 4.30 3.19 -8.35
CA HIS A 78 3.91 3.37 -9.75
C HIS A 78 4.95 2.80 -10.75
N PRO A 79 4.51 2.12 -11.82
CA PRO A 79 5.40 1.37 -12.72
C PRO A 79 6.34 2.25 -13.57
N ARG A 80 6.07 3.56 -13.68
CA ARG A 80 6.89 4.51 -14.46
C ARG A 80 7.95 5.24 -13.63
N VAL A 81 8.11 4.87 -12.36
CA VAL A 81 9.20 5.39 -11.52
C VAL A 81 10.55 5.05 -12.16
N THR A 82 11.50 5.98 -12.11
CA THR A 82 12.87 5.67 -12.57
C THR A 82 13.60 4.85 -11.52
N VAL A 83 14.64 4.11 -11.93
CA VAL A 83 15.46 3.33 -10.98
C VAL A 83 16.12 4.26 -9.96
N ASP A 84 16.62 5.42 -10.40
CA ASP A 84 17.23 6.41 -9.51
C ASP A 84 16.23 6.98 -8.48
N GLU A 85 14.98 7.25 -8.89
CA GLU A 85 13.92 7.73 -7.99
C GLU A 85 13.51 6.63 -7.01
N LEU A 86 13.41 5.38 -7.47
CA LEU A 86 13.12 4.22 -6.62
C LEU A 86 14.20 4.04 -5.54
N ASP A 87 15.47 4.11 -5.89
CA ASP A 87 16.60 3.95 -4.96
C ASP A 87 16.66 5.10 -3.94
N GLN A 88 16.37 6.32 -4.37
CA GLN A 88 16.26 7.48 -3.48
C GLN A 88 15.11 7.32 -2.47
N LEU A 89 13.92 6.92 -2.94
CA LEU A 89 12.75 6.69 -2.08
C LEU A 89 12.98 5.51 -1.13
N SER A 90 13.60 4.43 -1.60
CA SER A 90 13.93 3.27 -0.77
C SER A 90 14.92 3.64 0.33
N SER A 91 15.93 4.46 0.01
CA SER A 91 16.90 4.95 0.99
C SER A 91 16.28 5.91 2.01
N LEU A 92 15.36 6.77 1.56
CA LEU A 92 14.65 7.72 2.40
C LEU A 92 13.71 7.03 3.38
N LEU A 93 12.91 6.07 2.89
CA LEU A 93 11.92 5.34 3.68
C LEU A 93 12.52 4.15 4.44
N GLN A 94 13.78 3.78 4.16
CA GLN A 94 14.48 2.61 4.70
C GLN A 94 13.73 1.29 4.46
N LEU A 95 12.99 1.20 3.36
CA LEU A 95 12.16 0.05 2.98
C LEU A 95 12.48 -0.39 1.55
N PRO A 96 12.44 -1.70 1.26
CA PRO A 96 12.55 -2.16 -0.11
C PRO A 96 11.30 -1.71 -0.89
N LEU A 97 11.53 -1.05 -2.03
CA LEU A 97 10.46 -0.62 -2.93
C LEU A 97 10.57 -1.38 -4.25
N THR A 98 9.43 -1.63 -4.88
CA THR A 98 9.38 -2.20 -6.23
C THR A 98 8.32 -1.49 -7.05
N ALA A 99 8.59 -1.32 -8.34
CA ALA A 99 7.64 -0.78 -9.29
C ALA A 99 6.74 -1.91 -9.82
N GLY A 100 5.42 -1.70 -9.85
CA GLY A 100 4.48 -2.70 -10.35
C GLY A 100 3.11 -2.14 -10.67
N THR A 101 2.19 -3.03 -11.01
CA THR A 101 0.80 -2.70 -11.34
C THR A 101 -0.18 -3.61 -10.62
N VAL A 102 -1.44 -3.22 -10.61
CA VAL A 102 -2.56 -4.00 -10.08
C VAL A 102 -3.68 -4.06 -11.13
N ASN A 103 -4.65 -4.96 -11.02
CA ASN A 103 -5.82 -5.00 -11.91
C ASN A 103 -5.48 -4.97 -13.42
N ARG A 104 -4.60 -5.85 -13.90
CA ARG A 104 -4.19 -5.95 -15.32
C ARG A 104 -3.50 -4.69 -15.85
N GLY A 105 -2.50 -4.20 -15.13
CA GLY A 105 -1.68 -3.08 -15.60
C GLY A 105 -2.18 -1.70 -15.16
N SER A 106 -3.13 -1.62 -14.22
CA SER A 106 -3.53 -0.34 -13.63
C SER A 106 -2.36 0.28 -12.85
N PRO A 107 -2.01 1.55 -13.13
CA PRO A 107 -1.01 2.28 -12.36
C PRO A 107 -1.52 2.79 -11.01
N LEU A 108 -2.83 2.69 -10.74
CA LEU A 108 -3.48 3.19 -9.52
C LEU A 108 -3.38 2.13 -8.42
N ILE A 109 -2.20 2.01 -7.81
CA ILE A 109 -1.86 0.93 -6.88
C ILE A 109 -2.82 0.88 -5.69
N ALA A 110 -2.98 2.00 -4.98
CA ALA A 110 -3.81 2.04 -3.77
C ALA A 110 -5.32 1.90 -4.02
N ALA A 111 -5.77 2.12 -5.26
CA ALA A 111 -7.16 1.89 -5.63
C ALA A 111 -7.47 0.39 -5.80
N GLY A 112 -6.45 -0.42 -6.09
CA GLY A 112 -6.58 -1.84 -6.39
C GLY A 112 -5.95 -2.78 -5.36
N LEU A 113 -5.26 -2.25 -4.35
CA LEU A 113 -4.52 -3.01 -3.35
C LEU A 113 -4.57 -2.32 -1.99
N VAL A 114 -4.91 -3.08 -0.95
CA VAL A 114 -4.71 -2.72 0.46
C VAL A 114 -3.97 -3.86 1.11
N VAL A 115 -2.89 -3.56 1.83
CA VAL A 115 -2.01 -4.58 2.41
C VAL A 115 -1.52 -4.14 3.78
N ASN A 116 -1.35 -5.12 4.66
CA ASN A 116 -0.64 -4.98 5.93
C ASN A 116 0.48 -6.04 5.98
N ASP A 117 1.15 -6.16 7.12
CA ASP A 117 2.32 -7.05 7.25
C ASP A 117 2.02 -8.56 7.12
N TRP A 118 0.76 -8.98 7.09
CA TRP A 118 0.37 -10.41 7.08
C TRP A 118 -0.75 -10.77 6.08
N ALA A 119 -1.41 -9.79 5.47
CA ALA A 119 -2.46 -9.99 4.49
C ALA A 119 -2.55 -8.84 3.48
N GLY A 120 -2.84 -9.18 2.24
CA GLY A 120 -3.13 -8.24 1.16
C GLY A 120 -4.46 -8.57 0.49
N PHE A 121 -5.26 -7.54 0.21
CA PHE A 121 -6.48 -7.62 -0.58
C PHE A 121 -6.26 -6.85 -1.88
N CYS A 122 -6.42 -7.53 -3.01
CA CYS A 122 -6.32 -6.92 -4.33
C CYS A 122 -7.61 -7.10 -5.13
N GLY A 123 -7.79 -6.29 -6.17
CA GLY A 123 -8.95 -6.41 -7.05
C GLY A 123 -8.93 -7.70 -7.87
N LEU A 124 -10.12 -8.20 -8.22
CA LEU A 124 -10.33 -9.49 -8.90
C LEU A 124 -9.58 -9.61 -10.24
N GLU A 125 -9.33 -8.49 -10.90
CA GLU A 125 -8.66 -8.48 -12.20
C GLU A 125 -7.13 -8.62 -12.08
N THR A 126 -6.57 -8.51 -10.87
CA THR A 126 -5.12 -8.62 -10.64
C THR A 126 -4.60 -9.98 -11.09
N THR A 127 -3.57 -9.95 -11.94
CA THR A 127 -3.03 -11.14 -12.58
C THR A 127 -2.12 -11.93 -11.63
N SER A 128 -1.93 -13.24 -11.88
CA SER A 128 -1.04 -14.06 -11.06
C SER A 128 0.40 -13.54 -10.99
N THR A 129 0.89 -12.91 -12.05
CA THR A 129 2.22 -12.28 -12.05
C THR A 129 2.27 -11.03 -11.17
N GLU A 130 1.22 -10.20 -11.17
CA GLU A 130 1.12 -9.05 -10.27
C GLU A 130 1.01 -9.52 -8.80
N ILE A 131 0.24 -10.57 -8.54
CA ILE A 131 0.12 -11.17 -7.19
C ILE A 131 1.47 -11.68 -6.70
N GLN A 132 2.24 -12.39 -7.51
CA GLN A 132 3.58 -12.87 -7.12
C GLN A 132 4.53 -11.73 -6.75
N VAL A 133 4.47 -10.60 -7.47
CA VAL A 133 5.27 -9.41 -7.13
C VAL A 133 4.83 -8.82 -5.79
N ILE A 134 3.52 -8.71 -5.56
CA ILE A 134 2.92 -8.21 -4.31
C ILE A 134 3.33 -9.12 -3.13
N GLU A 135 3.16 -10.44 -3.26
CA GLU A 135 3.54 -11.41 -2.22
C GLU A 135 5.02 -11.32 -1.87
N SER A 136 5.88 -11.19 -2.89
CA SER A 136 7.33 -11.09 -2.72
C SER A 136 7.77 -9.80 -2.03
N ILE A 137 7.26 -8.64 -2.45
CA ILE A 137 7.69 -7.34 -1.89
C ILE A 137 7.17 -7.12 -0.47
N PHE A 138 5.95 -7.59 -0.18
CA PHE A 138 5.34 -7.45 1.14
C PHE A 138 5.66 -8.62 2.08
N LYS A 139 6.42 -9.61 1.62
CA LYS A 139 6.81 -10.82 2.37
C LYS A 139 5.62 -11.53 2.98
N LEU A 140 4.56 -11.70 2.19
CA LEU A 140 3.34 -12.39 2.60
C LEU A 140 3.48 -13.92 2.59
N ASP A 141 4.72 -14.43 2.47
CA ASP A 141 5.10 -15.83 2.69
C ASP A 141 4.92 -16.22 4.17
N GLY A 142 3.68 -16.15 4.65
CA GLY A 142 3.24 -17.02 5.71
C GLY A 142 3.14 -18.42 5.12
N GLU A 143 3.57 -19.43 5.88
CA GLU A 143 3.08 -20.79 5.69
C GLU A 143 1.54 -20.73 5.72
N MET A 144 0.96 -20.58 4.55
CA MET A 144 -0.42 -20.92 4.29
C MET A 144 -0.49 -22.44 4.40
N ASN A 145 -0.46 -22.93 5.64
CA ASN A 145 -1.01 -24.21 6.02
C ASN A 145 -2.54 -24.09 5.91
N ILE A 146 -3.00 -23.73 4.71
CA ILE A 146 -4.36 -23.95 4.29
C ILE A 146 -4.45 -25.47 4.30
N PRO A 147 -5.28 -26.10 5.16
CA PRO A 147 -5.69 -27.46 4.86
C PRO A 147 -6.31 -27.34 3.49
N VAL A 148 -5.66 -27.88 2.47
CA VAL A 148 -6.18 -27.94 1.12
C VAL A 148 -7.50 -28.68 1.24
N VAL A 149 -8.58 -27.92 1.43
CA VAL A 149 -9.93 -28.42 1.25
C VAL A 149 -10.00 -28.60 -0.25
N GLY A 150 -9.67 -29.82 -0.67
CA GLY A 150 -9.91 -30.28 -2.02
C GLY A 150 -11.40 -30.12 -2.29
N SER A 151 -11.78 -29.05 -2.98
CA SER A 151 -13.15 -28.85 -3.44
C SER A 151 -13.24 -27.77 -4.53
N ALA A 152 -12.22 -27.65 -5.38
CA ALA A 152 -12.31 -26.86 -6.61
C ALA A 152 -12.06 -27.72 -7.86
N HIS A 153 -11.29 -28.81 -7.75
CA HIS A 153 -11.09 -29.75 -8.86
C HIS A 153 -12.22 -30.79 -8.96
N ASP A 154 -12.83 -31.19 -7.83
CA ASP A 154 -13.89 -32.20 -7.83
C ASP A 154 -15.22 -31.69 -8.40
N ALA A 155 -15.53 -30.40 -8.22
CA ALA A 155 -16.77 -29.79 -8.75
C ALA A 155 -16.80 -29.73 -10.29
N LEU A 156 -15.64 -29.72 -10.95
CA LEU A 156 -15.56 -29.73 -12.41
C LEU A 156 -15.62 -31.16 -12.99
N VAL A 157 -15.24 -32.18 -12.22
CA VAL A 157 -15.30 -33.57 -12.66
C VAL A 157 -16.72 -34.14 -12.53
N GLU A 158 -17.47 -33.71 -11.52
CA GLU A 158 -18.85 -34.15 -11.28
C GLU A 158 -19.88 -33.51 -12.24
N SER A 159 -19.51 -32.43 -12.95
CA SER A 159 -20.35 -31.84 -14.01
C SER A 159 -20.09 -32.42 -15.41
N LEU A 160 -19.08 -33.29 -15.53
CA LEU A 160 -18.70 -33.98 -16.76
C LEU A 160 -18.82 -35.51 -16.65
N SER A 161 -19.42 -36.01 -15.56
CA SER A 161 -19.79 -37.43 -15.39
C SER A 161 -21.30 -37.65 -15.43
#